data_AF-A0A5N5WQV5-F1
#
_entry.id   AF-A0A5N5WQV5-F1
#
_cell.length_a   1.000
_cell.length_b   1.000
_cell.length_c   1.000
_cell.angle_alpha   90.00
_cell.angle_beta   90.00
_cell.angle_gamma   90.00
#
_symmetry.space_group_name_H-M   'P 1'
#
loop_
_entity.id
_entity.type
_entity.pdbx_description
1 polymer ?
#
loop_
_entity_poly.entity_id
_entity_poly.type
_entity_poly.pdbx_seq_one_letter_code
_entity_poly.pdbx_strand_id
1 'polypeptide(L)'
;MFRAQRFTAQLSLRSVRWNSSSSSSTPPLMAKIRSDLKVAMRAKDTAKLNVLRAIISETNNAAKTSSPIQTDLQLLSLIRKRMAGAKEAAQQFADAERPDLKESEEKNVTILEEYASQVETMSLDDVKQVVSQETSKLKEAGQKVEIGTLLKSLFAPGGALDGKPAERAEVAKIAKEAVAAA
;
A
#
# COMPACT_ATOMS: atom_id res chain seq x y z
N MET A 1 7.02 77.15 -8.33
CA MET A 1 6.32 76.01 -8.94
C MET A 1 6.61 74.76 -8.10
N PHE A 2 5.71 74.38 -7.18
CA PHE A 2 5.88 73.18 -6.36
C PHE A 2 5.07 72.02 -6.94
N ARG A 3 5.75 70.91 -7.27
CA ARG A 3 5.17 69.72 -7.89
C ARG A 3 4.73 68.76 -6.77
N ALA A 4 3.43 68.63 -6.54
CA ALA A 4 2.90 67.69 -5.56
C ALA A 4 3.19 66.24 -5.98
N GLN A 5 3.95 65.50 -5.17
CA GLN A 5 4.13 64.07 -5.36
C GLN A 5 2.87 63.33 -4.90
N ARG A 6 2.20 62.64 -5.83
CA ARG A 6 1.08 61.75 -5.53
C ARG A 6 1.65 60.41 -5.07
N PHE A 7 1.53 60.11 -3.78
CA PHE A 7 1.74 58.77 -3.25
C PHE A 7 0.59 57.88 -3.72
N THR A 8 0.82 57.04 -4.74
CA THR A 8 -0.10 55.94 -5.06
C THR A 8 0.24 54.78 -4.13
N ALA A 9 -0.55 54.59 -3.08
CA ALA A 9 -0.48 53.39 -2.25
C ALA A 9 -0.99 52.20 -3.08
N GLN A 10 -0.08 51.42 -3.67
CA GLN A 10 -0.41 50.12 -4.22
C GLN A 10 -0.65 49.17 -3.03
N LEU A 11 -1.90 49.05 -2.61
CA LEU A 11 -2.34 47.98 -1.73
C LEU A 11 -2.15 46.65 -2.47
N SER A 12 -1.11 45.90 -2.10
CA SER A 12 -0.93 44.51 -2.51
C SER A 12 -2.11 43.71 -1.98
N LEU A 13 -3.12 43.49 -2.83
CA LEU A 13 -4.16 42.50 -2.59
C LEU A 13 -3.50 41.12 -2.64
N ARG A 14 -2.95 40.66 -1.52
CA ARG A 14 -2.63 39.24 -1.32
C ARG A 14 -3.96 38.50 -1.36
N SER A 15 -4.28 37.92 -2.51
CA SER A 15 -5.35 36.93 -2.60
C SER A 15 -4.99 35.77 -1.68
N VAL A 16 -5.73 35.64 -0.57
CA VAL A 16 -5.67 34.46 0.27
C VAL A 16 -6.26 33.33 -0.56
N ARG A 17 -5.39 32.53 -1.16
CA ARG A 17 -5.81 31.35 -1.92
C ARG A 17 -6.28 30.32 -0.91
N TRP A 18 -7.60 30.21 -0.72
CA TRP A 18 -8.18 29.12 0.05
C TRP A 18 -7.77 27.79 -0.60
N ASN A 19 -7.03 26.98 0.14
CA ASN A 19 -6.69 25.63 -0.26
C ASN A 19 -7.84 24.70 0.13
N SER A 20 -8.81 24.54 -0.77
CA SER A 20 -9.90 23.58 -0.62
C SER A 20 -9.48 22.18 -1.07
N SER A 21 -8.38 21.64 -0.54
CA SER A 21 -8.08 20.21 -0.69
C SER A 21 -8.63 19.50 0.54
N SER A 22 -9.64 18.63 0.32
CA SER A 22 -10.08 17.64 1.29
C SER A 22 -8.85 16.92 1.85
N SER A 23 -8.84 16.68 3.16
CA SER A 23 -7.78 15.90 3.80
C SER A 23 -7.72 14.52 3.15
N SER A 24 -6.69 14.27 2.34
CA SER A 24 -6.42 12.94 1.81
C SER A 24 -6.31 11.98 2.99
N SER A 25 -7.10 10.90 3.01
CA SER A 25 -6.98 9.84 4.02
C SER A 25 -5.63 9.14 3.86
N THR A 26 -4.59 9.70 4.49
CA THR A 26 -3.27 9.08 4.49
C THR A 26 -3.32 7.86 5.38
N PRO A 27 -2.90 6.68 4.88
CA PRO A 27 -2.86 5.48 5.71
C PRO A 27 -2.01 5.71 6.97
N PRO A 28 -2.40 5.21 8.16
CA PRO A 28 -1.61 5.31 9.39
C PRO A 28 -0.16 4.81 9.21
N LEU A 29 0.05 3.73 8.48
CA LEU A 29 1.40 3.22 8.18
C LEU A 29 2.18 4.21 7.30
N MET A 30 1.51 4.89 6.38
CA MET A 30 2.14 5.92 5.56
C MET A 30 2.65 7.12 6.37
N ALA A 31 1.94 7.48 7.44
CA ALA A 31 2.41 8.51 8.36
C ALA A 31 3.71 8.08 9.06
N LYS A 32 3.80 6.81 9.51
CA LYS A 32 5.02 6.22 10.09
C LYS A 32 6.18 6.18 9.09
N ILE A 33 5.95 5.75 7.85
CA ILE A 33 6.98 5.72 6.79
C ILE A 33 7.57 7.13 6.56
N ARG A 34 6.74 8.17 6.59
CA ARG A 34 7.20 9.56 6.46
C ARG A 34 7.98 10.06 7.68
N SER A 35 7.62 9.65 8.89
CA SER A 35 8.43 9.97 10.08
C SER A 35 9.77 9.25 10.04
N ASP A 36 9.76 7.96 9.69
CA ASP A 36 10.95 7.12 9.63
C ASP A 36 11.91 7.57 8.54
N LEU A 37 11.40 8.12 7.43
CA LEU A 37 12.25 8.73 6.41
C LEU A 37 13.12 9.84 7.01
N LYS A 38 12.55 10.70 7.87
CA LYS A 38 13.30 11.77 8.53
C LYS A 38 14.33 11.22 9.51
N VAL A 39 13.99 10.14 10.21
CA VAL A 39 14.91 9.44 11.12
C VAL A 39 16.08 8.84 10.34
N ALA A 40 15.81 8.12 9.25
CA ALA A 40 16.81 7.52 8.38
C ALA A 40 17.74 8.57 7.76
N MET A 41 17.21 9.74 7.37
CA MET A 41 18.02 10.87 6.90
C MET A 41 18.99 11.40 7.96
N ARG A 42 18.56 11.47 9.22
CA ARG A 42 19.43 11.91 10.34
C ARG A 42 20.47 10.85 10.69
N ALA A 43 20.08 9.58 10.68
CA ALA A 43 20.96 8.44 10.94
C ALA A 43 21.93 8.15 9.79
N LYS A 44 21.76 8.79 8.61
CA LYS A 44 22.51 8.53 7.37
C LYS A 44 22.46 7.06 6.93
N ASP A 45 21.38 6.36 7.26
CA ASP A 45 21.13 5.00 6.80
C ASP A 45 20.62 5.05 5.36
N THR A 46 21.53 4.82 4.41
CA THR A 46 21.25 4.92 2.97
C THR A 46 20.33 3.80 2.48
N ALA A 47 20.44 2.59 3.02
CA ALA A 47 19.62 1.45 2.62
C ALA A 47 18.16 1.69 2.97
N LYS A 48 17.88 2.02 4.25
CA LYS A 48 16.52 2.31 4.71
C LYS A 48 15.92 3.53 4.02
N LEU A 49 16.71 4.58 3.82
CA LEU A 49 16.29 5.78 3.14
C LEU A 49 15.89 5.53 1.67
N ASN A 50 16.62 4.69 0.94
CA ASN A 50 16.28 4.35 -0.44
C ASN A 50 14.97 3.57 -0.53
N VAL A 51 14.78 2.58 0.34
CA VAL A 51 13.55 1.78 0.42
C VAL A 51 12.34 2.68 0.73
N LEU A 52 12.44 3.54 1.74
CA LEU A 52 11.33 4.41 2.16
C LEU A 52 10.96 5.42 1.07
N ARG A 53 11.95 6.01 0.37
CA ARG A 53 11.68 6.92 -0.75
C ARG A 53 10.99 6.22 -1.91
N ALA A 54 11.39 4.98 -2.19
CA ALA A 54 10.77 4.21 -3.25
C ALA A 54 9.29 3.93 -2.94
N ILE A 55 8.95 3.50 -1.72
CA ILE A 55 7.55 3.28 -1.30
C ILE A 55 6.71 4.56 -1.43
N ILE A 56 7.26 5.71 -0.99
CA ILE A 56 6.59 7.00 -1.11
C ILE A 56 6.36 7.37 -2.58
N SER A 57 7.37 7.17 -3.43
CA SER A 57 7.28 7.44 -4.87
C SER A 57 6.22 6.57 -5.55
N GLU A 58 6.23 5.26 -5.29
CA GLU A 58 5.25 4.33 -5.83
C GLU A 58 3.83 4.68 -5.38
N THR A 59 3.66 5.09 -4.12
CA THR A 59 2.35 5.53 -3.60
C THR A 59 1.88 6.83 -4.25
N ASN A 60 2.78 7.79 -4.43
CA ASN A 60 2.48 9.04 -5.15
C ASN A 60 2.14 8.78 -6.62
N ASN A 61 2.76 7.77 -7.24
CA ASN A 61 2.45 7.36 -8.60
C ASN A 61 1.08 6.68 -8.66
N ALA A 62 0.78 5.78 -7.72
CA ALA A 62 -0.54 5.15 -7.63
C ALA A 62 -1.66 6.17 -7.42
N ALA A 63 -1.43 7.24 -6.66
CA ALA A 63 -2.38 8.33 -6.45
C ALA A 63 -2.76 9.08 -7.75
N LYS A 64 -1.95 8.98 -8.81
CA LYS A 64 -2.24 9.59 -10.13
C LYS A 64 -3.01 8.65 -11.06
N THR A 65 -3.24 7.41 -10.64
CA THR A 65 -3.94 6.38 -11.42
C THR A 65 -5.38 6.21 -10.93
N SER A 66 -6.17 5.38 -11.63
CA SER A 66 -7.54 5.02 -11.22
C SER A 66 -7.61 4.19 -9.92
N SER A 67 -6.48 3.67 -9.44
CA SER A 67 -6.38 2.86 -8.22
C SER A 67 -5.44 3.51 -7.18
N PRO A 68 -5.86 4.59 -6.50
CA PRO A 68 -5.08 5.23 -5.46
C PRO A 68 -4.96 4.34 -4.21
N ILE A 69 -3.81 4.41 -3.54
CA ILE A 69 -3.59 3.71 -2.26
C ILE A 69 -4.19 4.54 -1.14
N GLN A 70 -5.24 4.03 -0.51
CA GLN A 70 -5.98 4.72 0.55
C GLN A 70 -5.92 3.96 1.89
N THR A 71 -5.67 2.66 1.86
CA THR A 71 -5.69 1.80 3.06
C THR A 71 -4.33 1.15 3.31
N ASP A 72 -4.07 0.79 4.57
CA ASP A 72 -2.82 0.12 4.97
C ASP A 72 -2.65 -1.25 4.28
N LEU A 73 -3.75 -1.92 3.93
CA LEU A 73 -3.71 -3.19 3.17
C LEU A 73 -3.25 -3.00 1.73
N GLN A 74 -3.68 -1.93 1.07
CA GLN A 74 -3.21 -1.60 -0.27
C GLN A 74 -1.72 -1.27 -0.24
N LEU A 75 -1.28 -0.57 0.81
CA LEU A 75 0.15 -0.30 1.04
C LEU A 75 0.94 -1.59 1.32
N LEU A 76 0.39 -2.51 2.12
CA LEU A 76 0.99 -3.82 2.38
C LEU A 76 1.18 -4.62 1.09
N SER A 77 0.19 -4.65 0.20
CA SER A 77 0.31 -5.36 -1.07
C SER A 77 1.39 -4.77 -1.99
N LEU A 78 1.57 -3.44 -1.96
CA LEU A 78 2.70 -2.77 -2.61
C LEU A 78 4.04 -3.19 -1.99
N ILE A 79 4.14 -3.19 -0.67
CA ILE A 79 5.35 -3.63 0.06
C ILE A 79 5.70 -5.07 -0.31
N ARG A 80 4.73 -5.99 -0.31
CA ARG A 80 4.91 -7.40 -0.70
C ARG A 80 5.33 -7.56 -2.16
N LYS A 81 4.76 -6.78 -3.07
CA LYS A 81 5.21 -6.76 -4.47
C LYS A 81 6.67 -6.33 -4.58
N ARG A 82 7.08 -5.31 -3.83
CA ARG A 82 8.45 -4.84 -3.79
C ARG A 82 9.41 -5.86 -3.17
N MET A 83 8.98 -6.56 -2.13
CA MET A 83 9.72 -7.68 -1.54
C MET A 83 9.94 -8.81 -2.55
N ALA A 84 8.91 -9.19 -3.31
CA ALA A 84 9.03 -10.22 -4.34
C ALA A 84 10.05 -9.81 -5.41
N GLY A 85 9.97 -8.58 -5.93
CA GLY A 85 10.94 -8.06 -6.89
C GLY A 85 12.37 -8.00 -6.35
N ALA A 86 12.56 -7.65 -5.07
CA ALA A 86 13.88 -7.65 -4.43
C ALA A 86 14.43 -9.08 -4.26
N LYS A 87 13.58 -10.07 -3.94
CA LYS A 87 13.97 -11.50 -3.86
C LYS A 87 14.36 -12.04 -5.23
N GLU A 88 13.60 -11.70 -6.28
CA GLU A 88 13.93 -12.07 -7.66
C GLU A 88 15.24 -11.42 -8.12
N ALA A 89 15.45 -10.12 -7.82
CA ALA A 89 16.69 -9.43 -8.13
C ALA A 89 17.90 -10.04 -7.38
N ALA A 90 17.73 -10.38 -6.10
CA ALA A 90 18.77 -11.03 -5.31
C ALA A 90 19.18 -12.40 -5.92
N GLN A 91 18.22 -13.17 -6.43
CA GLN A 91 18.49 -14.42 -7.15
C GLN A 91 19.25 -14.16 -8.46
N GLN A 92 18.80 -13.19 -9.27
CA GLN A 92 19.49 -12.83 -10.51
C GLN A 92 20.93 -12.37 -10.27
N PHE A 93 21.19 -11.62 -9.19
CA PHE A 93 22.55 -11.22 -8.81
C PHE A 93 23.38 -12.39 -8.28
N ALA A 94 22.76 -13.36 -7.61
CA ALA A 94 23.42 -14.60 -7.23
C ALA A 94 23.87 -15.40 -8.46
N ASP A 95 22.97 -15.54 -9.44
CA ASP A 95 23.24 -16.25 -10.70
C ASP A 95 24.32 -15.55 -11.54
N ALA A 96 24.41 -14.22 -11.42
CA ALA A 96 25.43 -13.40 -12.08
C ALA A 96 26.76 -13.29 -11.30
N GLU A 97 26.93 -14.07 -10.21
CA GLU A 97 28.13 -14.06 -9.36
C GLU A 97 28.47 -12.67 -8.76
N ARG A 98 27.43 -11.86 -8.46
CA ARG A 98 27.54 -10.52 -7.86
C ARG A 98 27.04 -10.50 -6.41
N PRO A 99 27.82 -11.01 -5.44
CA PRO A 99 27.40 -11.09 -4.04
C PRO A 99 27.20 -9.71 -3.39
N ASP A 100 27.92 -8.69 -3.86
CA ASP A 100 27.80 -7.29 -3.41
C ASP A 100 26.37 -6.75 -3.60
N LEU A 101 25.78 -7.02 -4.76
CA LEU A 101 24.42 -6.58 -5.09
C LEU A 101 23.36 -7.45 -4.41
N LYS A 102 23.62 -8.75 -4.29
CA LYS A 102 22.75 -9.67 -3.55
C LYS A 102 22.58 -9.23 -2.10
N GLU A 103 23.67 -8.96 -1.38
CA GLU A 103 23.61 -8.50 0.01
C GLU A 103 22.85 -7.18 0.16
N SER A 104 22.95 -6.29 -0.83
CA SER A 104 22.20 -5.04 -0.84
C SER A 104 20.68 -5.29 -0.97
N GLU A 105 20.27 -6.21 -1.84
CA GLU A 105 18.85 -6.55 -1.99
C GLU A 105 18.30 -7.34 -0.80
N GLU A 106 19.08 -8.22 -0.18
CA GLU A 106 18.69 -8.92 1.05
C GLU A 106 18.45 -7.94 2.21
N LYS A 107 19.28 -6.89 2.32
CA LYS A 107 19.04 -5.79 3.27
C LYS A 107 17.73 -5.06 2.96
N ASN A 108 17.42 -4.80 1.69
CA ASN A 108 16.16 -4.19 1.28
C ASN A 108 14.96 -5.07 1.67
N VAL A 109 15.06 -6.38 1.46
CA VAL A 109 14.03 -7.36 1.84
C VAL A 109 13.80 -7.32 3.35
N THR A 110 14.86 -7.34 4.15
CA THR A 110 14.77 -7.30 5.63
C THR A 110 14.02 -6.06 6.11
N ILE A 111 14.36 -4.89 5.56
CA ILE A 111 13.70 -3.61 5.91
C ILE A 111 12.22 -3.65 5.50
N LEU A 112 11.90 -4.17 4.31
CA LEU A 112 10.51 -4.30 3.86
C LEU A 112 9.70 -5.27 4.73
N GLU A 113 10.32 -6.35 5.20
CA GLU A 113 9.71 -7.34 6.11
C GLU A 113 9.38 -6.71 7.47
N GLU A 114 10.25 -5.86 8.01
CA GLU A 114 9.96 -5.08 9.22
C GLU A 114 8.68 -4.25 9.06
N TYR A 115 8.51 -3.54 7.95
CA TYR A 115 7.32 -2.73 7.70
C TYR A 115 6.07 -3.57 7.39
N ALA A 116 6.23 -4.71 6.70
CA ALA A 116 5.13 -5.62 6.43
C ALA A 116 4.56 -6.23 7.72
N SER A 117 5.43 -6.57 8.69
CA SER A 117 5.03 -7.15 9.98
C SER A 117 4.24 -6.19 10.88
N GLN A 118 4.37 -4.88 10.67
CA GLN A 118 3.63 -3.87 11.43
C GLN A 118 2.16 -3.76 11.01
N VAL A 119 1.77 -4.36 9.88
CA VAL A 119 0.38 -4.41 9.45
C VAL A 119 -0.26 -5.65 10.07
N GLU A 120 -1.13 -5.45 11.05
CA GLU A 120 -2.00 -6.50 11.55
C GLU A 120 -2.83 -7.02 10.38
N THR A 121 -2.59 -8.27 9.98
CA THR A 121 -3.37 -8.99 9.00
C THR A 121 -4.20 -10.05 9.71
N MET A 122 -5.38 -10.36 9.20
CA MET A 122 -6.16 -11.48 9.71
C MET A 122 -5.35 -12.77 9.58
N SER A 123 -5.50 -13.67 10.56
CA SER A 123 -4.84 -14.97 10.48
C SER A 123 -5.35 -15.75 9.27
N LEU A 124 -4.50 -16.59 8.68
CA LEU A 124 -4.86 -17.40 7.53
C LEU A 124 -6.05 -18.33 7.83
N ASP A 125 -6.20 -18.76 9.08
CA ASP A 125 -7.28 -19.64 9.51
C ASP A 125 -8.61 -18.89 9.61
N ASP A 126 -8.62 -17.64 10.09
CA ASP A 126 -9.82 -16.80 10.10
C ASP A 126 -10.28 -16.50 8.67
N VAL A 127 -9.34 -16.23 7.75
CA VAL A 127 -9.66 -16.01 6.34
C VAL A 127 -10.25 -17.28 5.72
N LYS A 128 -9.68 -18.46 5.98
CA LYS A 128 -10.21 -19.74 5.52
C LYS A 128 -11.62 -20.00 6.06
N GLN A 129 -11.86 -19.72 7.34
CA GLN A 129 -13.18 -19.86 7.94
C GLN A 129 -14.20 -18.97 7.26
N VAL A 130 -13.89 -17.67 7.08
CA VAL A 130 -14.80 -16.73 6.41
C VAL A 130 -15.09 -17.16 4.96
N VAL A 131 -14.06 -17.56 4.21
CA VAL A 131 -14.22 -18.05 2.83
C VAL A 131 -15.09 -19.32 2.81
N SER A 132 -14.84 -20.28 3.71
CA SER A 132 -15.63 -21.52 3.77
C SER A 132 -17.10 -21.28 4.12
N GLN A 133 -17.39 -20.37 5.04
CA GLN A 133 -18.75 -19.97 5.38
C GLN A 133 -19.46 -19.34 4.18
N GLU A 134 -18.77 -18.45 3.46
CA GLU A 134 -19.35 -17.80 2.30
C GLU A 134 -19.54 -18.76 1.12
N THR A 135 -18.62 -19.72 0.91
CA THR A 135 -18.82 -20.80 -0.07
C THR A 135 -20.04 -21.64 0.24
N SER A 136 -20.29 -21.93 1.53
CA SER A 136 -21.45 -22.73 1.96
C SER A 136 -22.76 -21.97 1.70
N LYS A 137 -22.81 -20.67 2.03
CA LYS A 137 -23.98 -19.83 1.72
C LYS A 137 -24.28 -19.75 0.22
N LEU A 138 -23.25 -19.64 -0.63
CA LEU A 138 -23.42 -19.61 -2.08
C LEU A 138 -23.89 -20.96 -2.64
N LYS A 139 -23.41 -22.08 -2.07
CA LYS A 139 -23.91 -23.43 -2.38
C LYS A 139 -25.38 -23.58 -1.99
N GLU A 140 -25.77 -23.13 -0.79
CA GLU A 140 -27.16 -23.15 -0.32
C GLU A 140 -28.08 -22.26 -1.16
N ALA A 141 -27.58 -21.14 -1.66
CA ALA A 141 -28.30 -20.25 -2.58
C ALA A 141 -28.40 -20.79 -4.02
N GLY A 142 -27.82 -21.95 -4.32
CA GLY A 142 -27.86 -22.59 -5.64
C GLY A 142 -27.08 -21.84 -6.73
N GLN A 143 -26.19 -20.92 -6.35
CA GLN A 143 -25.36 -20.17 -7.29
C GLN A 143 -24.09 -20.95 -7.65
N LYS A 144 -23.61 -20.78 -8.88
CA LYS A 144 -22.31 -21.34 -9.27
C LYS A 144 -21.21 -20.75 -8.40
N VAL A 145 -20.49 -21.63 -7.72
CA VAL A 145 -19.34 -21.30 -6.89
C VAL A 145 -18.14 -21.04 -7.80
N GLU A 146 -18.15 -19.88 -8.44
CA GLU A 146 -17.05 -19.40 -9.24
C GLU A 146 -16.18 -18.45 -8.41
N ILE A 147 -14.86 -18.46 -8.66
CA ILE A 147 -13.91 -17.62 -7.92
C ILE A 147 -14.33 -16.14 -7.97
N GLY A 148 -14.83 -15.69 -9.12
CA GLY A 148 -15.28 -14.32 -9.33
C GLY A 148 -16.53 -13.94 -8.52
N THR A 149 -17.48 -14.87 -8.35
CA THR A 149 -18.71 -14.62 -7.57
C THR A 149 -18.41 -14.60 -6.07
N LEU A 150 -17.55 -15.51 -5.60
CA LEU A 150 -17.04 -15.52 -4.22
C LEU A 150 -16.28 -14.26 -3.84
N LEU A 151 -15.32 -13.83 -4.67
CA LEU A 151 -14.56 -12.62 -4.38
C LEU A 151 -15.47 -11.38 -4.40
N LYS A 152 -16.47 -11.36 -5.29
CA LYS A 152 -17.45 -10.27 -5.33
C LYS A 152 -18.34 -10.24 -4.09
N SER A 153 -18.77 -11.38 -3.54
CA SER A 153 -19.58 -11.40 -2.32
C SER A 153 -18.75 -11.05 -1.07
N LEU A 154 -17.52 -11.56 -0.99
CA LEU A 154 -16.61 -11.32 0.14
C LEU A 154 -16.19 -9.85 0.27
N PHE A 155 -15.96 -9.17 -0.87
CA PHE A 155 -15.51 -7.77 -0.94
C PHE A 155 -16.60 -6.79 -1.38
N ALA A 156 -17.87 -7.20 -1.44
CA ALA A 156 -19.00 -6.29 -1.65
C ALA A 156 -19.10 -5.29 -0.48
N PRO A 157 -19.71 -4.10 -0.68
CA PRO A 157 -19.97 -3.18 0.43
C PRO A 157 -20.82 -3.86 1.51
N GLY A 158 -20.26 -4.01 2.72
CA GLY A 158 -20.86 -4.78 3.83
C GLY A 158 -20.59 -6.29 3.82
N GLY A 159 -19.69 -6.78 2.95
CA GLY A 159 -19.26 -8.17 2.88
C GLY A 159 -18.40 -8.59 4.07
N ALA A 160 -18.25 -9.90 4.28
CA ALA A 160 -17.57 -10.46 5.45
C ALA A 160 -16.09 -10.06 5.58
N LEU A 161 -15.47 -9.60 4.48
CA LEU A 161 -14.09 -9.10 4.41
C LEU A 161 -14.01 -7.61 4.04
N ASP A 162 -15.15 -6.91 3.98
CA ASP A 162 -15.16 -5.46 3.77
C ASP A 162 -14.69 -4.75 5.04
N GLY A 163 -13.66 -3.90 4.91
CA GLY A 163 -13.02 -3.20 6.03
C GLY A 163 -12.16 -4.08 6.96
N LYS A 164 -12.10 -5.40 6.78
CA LYS A 164 -11.20 -6.27 7.55
C LYS A 164 -9.79 -6.31 6.95
N PRO A 165 -8.74 -6.52 7.77
CA PRO A 165 -7.37 -6.56 7.31
C PRO A 165 -7.00 -7.88 6.60
N ALA A 166 -7.74 -8.22 5.54
CA ALA A 166 -7.50 -9.40 4.72
C ALA A 166 -6.85 -8.99 3.39
N GLU A 167 -5.71 -9.59 3.06
CA GLU A 167 -5.07 -9.30 1.79
C GLU A 167 -5.84 -9.97 0.64
N ARG A 168 -6.25 -9.18 -0.37
CA ARG A 168 -7.01 -9.67 -1.53
C ARG A 168 -6.31 -10.82 -2.26
N ALA A 169 -4.98 -10.82 -2.30
CA ALA A 169 -4.19 -11.87 -2.95
C ALA A 169 -4.26 -13.20 -2.20
N GLU A 170 -4.19 -13.19 -0.87
CA GLU A 170 -4.32 -14.38 -0.03
C GLU A 170 -5.74 -14.95 -0.10
N VAL A 171 -6.75 -14.09 0.01
CA VAL A 171 -8.16 -14.49 -0.13
C VAL A 171 -8.42 -15.14 -1.48
N ALA A 172 -7.83 -14.63 -2.56
CA ALA A 172 -7.96 -15.22 -3.89
C ALA A 172 -7.28 -16.59 -4.02
N LYS A 173 -6.14 -16.82 -3.34
CA LYS A 173 -5.50 -18.14 -3.30
C LYS A 173 -6.35 -19.14 -2.53
N ILE A 174 -6.82 -18.75 -1.34
CA ILE A 174 -7.68 -19.59 -0.49
C ILE A 174 -9.01 -19.89 -1.20
N ALA A 175 -9.60 -18.91 -1.89
CA ALA A 175 -10.81 -19.14 -2.67
C ALA A 175 -10.59 -20.11 -3.83
N LYS A 176 -9.42 -20.06 -4.50
CA LYS A 176 -9.07 -21.05 -5.54
C LYS A 176 -8.96 -22.46 -4.96
N GLU A 177 -8.28 -22.62 -3.83
CA GLU A 177 -8.16 -23.90 -3.14
C GLU A 177 -9.52 -24.44 -2.70
N ALA A 178 -10.37 -23.57 -2.13
CA ALA A 178 -11.71 -23.93 -1.70
C ALA A 178 -12.64 -24.33 -2.86
N VAL A 179 -12.55 -23.65 -4.01
CA VAL A 179 -13.32 -24.00 -5.22
C VAL A 179 -12.79 -25.27 -5.88
N ALA A 180 -11.47 -25.49 -5.87
CA ALA A 180 -10.87 -26.71 -6.43
C ALA A 180 -11.16 -27.95 -5.57
N ALA A 181 -11.37 -27.78 -4.27
CA ALA A 181 -11.73 -28.84 -3.34
C ALA A 181 -13.26 -29.07 -3.21
N ALA A 182 -14.08 -28.23 -3.83
CA ALA A 182 -15.54 -28.16 -3.68
C ALA A 182 -16.32 -28.92 -4.75
#